data_AF-A0A2G9XXH9-F1
#
_entry.id   AF-A0A2G9XXH9-F1
#
_cell.length_a   1.000
_cell.length_b   1.000
_cell.length_c   1.000
_cell.angle_alpha   90.00
_cell.angle_beta   90.00
_cell.angle_gamma   90.00
#
_symmetry.space_group_name_H-M   'P 1'
#
loop_
_entity.id
_entity.type
_entity.pdbx_description
1 polymer ?
#
loop_
_entity_poly.entity_id
_entity_poly.type
_entity_poly.pdbx_seq_one_letter_code
_entity_poly.pdbx_strand_id
1 'polypeptide(L)'
;MLLEKERISKEAMPGQFVNLRVGDGYYPLLRRPMSVHYTDGDRFAILYNVKGIGTSLLSTYGEGDQIDVMGPLGNPFEALINNRKGELYLVAGGMGIAPLYFLWREQPANLIMGAKSKDGILPSTEFEGTEKRKGKREEGRGRREERREKGEGGKGRGELEKRTRKTKTVFVVTEDGSVGEKGLVTDYLPDVSDG
;
A
#
# COMPACT_ATOMS: atom_id res chain seq x y z
N MET A 1 -10.46 -3.17 -11.61
CA MET A 1 -10.79 -4.15 -12.68
C MET A 1 -9.89 -5.36 -12.52
N LEU A 2 -10.45 -6.57 -12.57
CA LEU A 2 -9.70 -7.83 -12.55
C LEU A 2 -9.50 -8.33 -13.97
N LEU A 3 -8.30 -8.82 -14.29
CA LEU A 3 -7.95 -9.38 -15.58
C LEU A 3 -7.34 -10.77 -15.38
N GLU A 4 -7.67 -11.70 -16.26
CA GLU A 4 -7.15 -13.06 -16.24
C GLU A 4 -6.01 -13.22 -17.25
N LYS A 5 -4.80 -13.44 -16.75
CA LYS A 5 -3.62 -13.72 -17.58
C LYS A 5 -2.56 -14.39 -16.74
N GLU A 6 -2.56 -15.71 -16.71
CA GLU A 6 -1.70 -16.53 -15.85
C GLU A 6 -0.24 -16.06 -15.80
N ARG A 7 0.39 -15.84 -16.96
CA ARG A 7 1.78 -15.38 -17.01
C ARG A 7 1.99 -14.05 -16.27
N ILE A 8 1.12 -13.06 -16.47
CA ILE A 8 1.24 -11.77 -15.80
C ILE A 8 0.97 -11.92 -14.31
N SER A 9 -0.08 -12.65 -13.95
CA SER A 9 -0.47 -12.85 -12.56
C SER A 9 0.59 -13.57 -11.73
N LYS A 10 1.35 -14.48 -12.34
CA LYS A 10 2.44 -15.22 -11.68
C LYS A 10 3.78 -14.49 -11.66
N GLU A 11 4.06 -13.67 -12.66
CA GLU A 11 5.37 -12.99 -12.82
C GLU A 11 5.38 -11.55 -12.28
N ALA A 12 4.23 -10.89 -12.19
CA ALA A 12 4.18 -9.49 -11.79
C ALA A 12 4.64 -9.28 -10.35
N MET A 13 5.55 -8.33 -10.17
CA MET A 13 6.05 -7.91 -8.87
C MET A 13 5.57 -6.49 -8.51
N PRO A 14 5.53 -6.14 -7.21
CA PRO A 14 5.19 -4.78 -6.79
C PRO A 14 6.04 -3.70 -7.47
N GLY A 15 5.38 -2.65 -7.94
CA GLY A 15 6.01 -1.55 -8.69
C GLY A 15 5.94 -1.69 -10.21
N GLN A 16 5.57 -2.87 -10.72
CA GLN A 16 5.39 -3.08 -12.15
C GLN A 16 4.02 -2.65 -12.66
N PHE A 17 3.90 -2.54 -13.99
CA PHE A 17 2.69 -2.12 -14.68
C PHE A 17 2.43 -2.96 -15.93
N VAL A 18 1.24 -2.84 -16.50
CA VAL A 18 0.86 -3.41 -17.80
C VAL A 18 0.43 -2.30 -18.76
N ASN A 19 0.57 -2.53 -20.05
CA ASN A 19 0.13 -1.64 -21.11
C ASN A 19 -1.11 -2.20 -21.81
N LEU A 20 -2.24 -1.52 -21.63
CA LEU A 20 -3.53 -1.93 -22.18
C LEU A 20 -3.82 -1.24 -23.50
N ARG A 21 -4.21 -2.00 -24.52
CA ARG A 21 -4.84 -1.45 -25.72
C ARG A 21 -6.35 -1.50 -25.51
N VAL A 22 -6.99 -0.34 -25.59
CA VAL A 22 -8.45 -0.21 -25.42
C VAL A 22 -9.08 0.36 -26.68
N GLY A 23 -10.27 -0.13 -26.98
CA GLY A 23 -10.98 0.14 -28.22
C GLY A 23 -10.46 -0.68 -29.39
N ASP A 24 -11.33 -0.79 -30.40
CA ASP A 24 -11.19 -1.78 -31.47
C ASP A 24 -10.62 -1.14 -32.75
N GLY A 25 -10.50 0.19 -32.74
CA GLY A 25 -10.09 1.01 -33.87
C GLY A 25 -8.72 1.67 -33.72
N TYR A 26 -8.52 2.74 -34.50
CA TYR A 26 -7.27 3.52 -34.52
C TYR A 26 -7.17 4.51 -33.36
N TYR A 27 -8.29 4.84 -32.72
CA TYR A 27 -8.37 5.83 -31.67
C TYR A 27 -8.99 5.24 -30.38
N PRO A 28 -8.33 5.40 -29.22
CA PRO A 28 -7.01 6.00 -29.01
C PRO A 28 -5.85 5.08 -29.42
N LEU A 29 -4.84 5.65 -30.08
CA LEU A 29 -3.73 4.89 -30.69
C LEU A 29 -2.78 4.28 -29.65
N LEU A 30 -2.37 5.07 -28.64
CA LEU A 30 -1.29 4.70 -27.71
C LEU A 30 -1.79 3.88 -26.54
N ARG A 31 -1.19 2.73 -26.22
CA ARG A 31 -1.52 1.90 -25.04
C ARG A 31 -1.46 2.68 -23.72
N ARG A 32 -2.19 2.17 -22.73
CA ARG A 32 -2.51 2.85 -21.47
C ARG A 32 -1.73 2.11 -20.38
N PRO A 33 -0.66 2.69 -19.82
CA PRO A 33 0.07 2.05 -18.73
C PRO A 33 -0.78 2.07 -17.46
N MET A 34 -0.93 0.91 -16.83
CA MET A 34 -1.70 0.70 -15.60
C MET A 34 -0.87 -0.11 -14.62
N SER A 35 -0.64 0.43 -13.43
CA SER A 35 0.06 -0.29 -12.37
C SER A 35 -0.67 -1.59 -12.03
N VAL A 36 0.09 -2.67 -11.84
CA VAL A 36 -0.47 -3.90 -11.28
C VAL A 36 -0.77 -3.62 -9.82
N HIS A 37 -2.06 -3.63 -9.49
CA HIS A 37 -2.55 -3.25 -8.16
C HIS A 37 -2.36 -4.39 -7.15
N TYR A 38 -2.62 -5.62 -7.57
CA TYR A 38 -2.26 -6.84 -6.87
C TYR A 38 -2.43 -8.04 -7.81
N THR A 39 -1.92 -9.20 -7.41
CA THR A 39 -2.20 -10.48 -8.06
C THR A 39 -2.99 -11.38 -7.12
N ASP A 40 -3.80 -12.27 -7.70
CA ASP A 40 -4.61 -13.25 -6.99
C ASP A 40 -4.82 -14.48 -7.88
N GLY A 41 -4.05 -15.54 -7.63
CA GLY A 41 -4.06 -16.76 -8.45
C GLY A 41 -3.63 -16.50 -9.90
N ASP A 42 -4.53 -16.79 -10.84
CA ASP A 42 -4.37 -16.56 -12.28
C ASP A 42 -4.82 -15.17 -12.72
N ARG A 43 -5.27 -14.32 -11.78
CA ARG A 43 -5.75 -12.97 -12.04
C ARG A 43 -4.83 -11.91 -11.48
N PHE A 44 -4.90 -10.74 -12.08
CA PHE A 44 -4.29 -9.52 -11.55
C PHE A 44 -5.29 -8.38 -11.61
N ALA A 45 -5.19 -7.48 -10.64
CA ALA A 45 -6.02 -6.30 -10.57
C ALA A 45 -5.28 -5.08 -11.10
N ILE A 46 -6.03 -4.20 -11.75
CA ILE A 46 -5.63 -2.81 -11.97
C ILE A 46 -6.61 -1.88 -11.26
N LEU A 47 -6.08 -0.77 -10.77
CA LEU A 47 -6.85 0.34 -10.23
C LEU A 47 -6.60 1.56 -11.13
N TYR A 48 -7.66 2.27 -11.51
CA TYR A 48 -7.56 3.45 -12.35
C TYR A 48 -8.72 4.42 -12.11
N ASN A 49 -8.49 5.69 -12.42
CA ASN A 49 -9.54 6.70 -12.46
C ASN A 49 -10.00 6.91 -13.90
N VAL A 50 -11.31 7.06 -14.09
CA VAL A 50 -11.91 7.41 -15.38
C VAL A 50 -11.65 8.90 -15.67
N LYS A 51 -10.59 9.16 -16.42
CA LYS A 51 -10.18 10.49 -16.87
C LYS A 51 -9.65 10.42 -18.31
N GLY A 52 -10.39 11.06 -19.22
CA GLY A 52 -10.07 11.08 -20.64
C GLY A 52 -10.53 9.81 -21.37
N ILE A 53 -10.30 9.80 -22.68
CA ILE A 53 -10.98 8.88 -23.60
C ILE A 53 -10.52 7.43 -23.39
N GLY A 54 -9.23 7.20 -23.13
CA GLY A 54 -8.69 5.86 -22.93
C GLY A 54 -9.31 5.13 -21.74
N THR A 55 -9.35 5.77 -20.57
CA THR A 55 -9.95 5.16 -19.38
C THR A 55 -11.47 5.17 -19.41
N SER A 56 -12.09 6.11 -20.15
CA SER A 56 -13.54 6.07 -20.41
C SER A 56 -13.92 4.84 -21.22
N LEU A 57 -13.18 4.52 -22.29
CA LEU A 57 -13.38 3.27 -23.02
C LEU A 57 -13.06 2.05 -22.17
N LEU A 58 -11.97 2.07 -21.40
CA LEU A 58 -11.66 0.97 -20.48
C LEU A 58 -12.79 0.69 -19.49
N SER A 59 -13.51 1.73 -19.05
CA SER A 59 -14.61 1.61 -18.09
C SER A 59 -15.86 0.94 -18.65
N THR A 60 -15.96 0.77 -19.98
CA THR A 60 -17.08 0.07 -20.61
C THR A 60 -16.86 -1.43 -20.73
N TYR A 61 -15.65 -1.94 -20.46
CA TYR A 61 -15.34 -3.37 -20.53
C TYR A 61 -15.98 -4.09 -19.33
N GLY A 62 -16.71 -5.16 -19.63
CA GLY A 62 -17.37 -6.02 -18.65
C GLY A 62 -16.71 -7.38 -18.49
N GLU A 63 -17.35 -8.24 -17.70
CA GLU A 63 -16.94 -9.64 -17.58
C GLU A 63 -17.08 -10.36 -18.93
N GLY A 64 -16.08 -11.16 -19.28
CA GLY A 64 -16.03 -11.90 -20.55
C GLY A 64 -15.42 -11.13 -21.71
N ASP A 65 -15.29 -9.79 -21.61
CA ASP A 65 -14.65 -9.01 -22.67
C ASP A 65 -13.14 -9.28 -22.74
N GLN A 66 -12.61 -9.26 -23.96
CA GLN A 66 -11.19 -9.42 -24.20
C GLN A 66 -10.50 -8.07 -24.35
N ILE A 67 -9.35 -7.93 -23.68
CA ILE A 67 -8.50 -6.74 -23.76
C ILE A 67 -7.05 -7.16 -24.05
N ASP A 68 -6.43 -6.46 -25.00
CA ASP A 68 -5.05 -6.70 -25.36
C ASP A 68 -4.12 -6.06 -24.31
N VAL A 69 -3.38 -6.92 -23.61
CA VAL A 69 -2.48 -6.58 -22.52
C VAL A 69 -1.03 -6.95 -22.83
N MET A 70 -0.12 -6.02 -22.53
CA MET A 70 1.32 -6.23 -22.59
C MET A 70 1.94 -6.02 -21.20
N GLY A 71 2.70 -7.00 -20.70
CA GLY A 71 3.43 -6.89 -19.44
C GLY A 71 3.70 -8.24 -18.77
N PRO A 72 4.11 -8.27 -17.49
CA PRO A 72 4.43 -7.10 -16.68
C PRO A 72 5.62 -6.32 -17.28
N LEU A 73 5.65 -5.02 -17.06
CA LEU A 73 6.68 -4.08 -17.52
C LEU A 73 7.21 -3.23 -16.35
N GLY A 74 8.39 -2.65 -16.54
CA GLY A 74 9.06 -1.81 -15.54
C GLY A 74 9.85 -2.63 -14.53
N ASN A 75 10.66 -1.93 -13.73
CA ASN A 75 11.46 -2.53 -12.67
C ASN A 75 10.64 -2.64 -11.38
N PRO A 76 10.71 -3.76 -10.66
CA PRO A 76 10.05 -3.87 -9.36
C PRO A 76 10.68 -2.97 -8.31
N PHE A 77 10.01 -2.84 -7.17
CA PHE A 77 10.58 -2.25 -5.95
C PHE A 77 11.60 -3.20 -5.27
N GLU A 78 12.56 -3.75 -6.03
CA GLU A 78 13.48 -4.81 -5.59
C GLU A 78 14.24 -4.47 -4.32
N ALA A 79 14.72 -3.24 -4.18
CA ALA A 79 15.43 -2.78 -2.99
C ALA A 79 14.55 -2.86 -1.73
N LEU A 80 13.26 -2.52 -1.87
CA LEU A 80 12.28 -2.58 -0.78
C LEU A 80 11.84 -4.01 -0.46
N ILE A 81 11.91 -4.91 -1.43
CA ILE A 81 11.52 -6.32 -1.29
C ILE A 81 12.65 -7.13 -0.65
N ASN A 82 13.89 -6.97 -1.15
CA ASN A 82 14.98 -7.90 -0.86
C ASN A 82 15.95 -7.42 0.25
N ASN A 83 16.14 -6.11 0.40
CA ASN A 83 17.27 -5.57 1.18
C ASN A 83 16.85 -4.58 2.28
N ARG A 84 15.69 -4.82 2.89
CA ARG A 84 15.13 -3.91 3.90
C ARG A 84 15.79 -4.06 5.27
N LYS A 85 16.24 -2.94 5.83
CA LYS A 85 16.55 -2.77 7.27
C LYS A 85 15.55 -1.77 7.88
N GLY A 86 14.95 -2.10 9.02
CA GLY A 86 14.03 -1.21 9.74
C GLY A 86 12.55 -1.32 9.34
N GLU A 87 11.75 -0.33 9.73
CA GLU A 87 10.32 -0.22 9.40
C GLU A 87 10.11 0.35 8.00
N LEU A 88 9.06 -0.12 7.30
CA LEU A 88 8.71 0.36 5.96
C LEU A 88 7.50 1.27 6.04
N TYR A 89 7.63 2.49 5.51
CA TYR A 89 6.55 3.44 5.36
C TYR A 89 6.25 3.65 3.87
N LEU A 90 5.00 3.44 3.48
CA LEU A 90 4.50 3.65 2.14
C LEU A 90 3.59 4.86 2.18
N VAL A 91 3.89 5.89 1.39
CA VAL A 91 3.09 7.11 1.33
C VAL A 91 2.44 7.21 -0.04
N ALA A 92 1.11 7.15 -0.07
CA ALA A 92 0.32 7.16 -1.29
C ALA A 92 -0.61 8.37 -1.33
N GLY A 93 -0.64 9.08 -2.47
CA GLY A 93 -1.61 10.13 -2.76
C GLY A 93 -2.48 9.75 -3.95
N GLY A 94 -3.80 9.74 -3.79
CA GLY A 94 -4.75 9.38 -4.85
C GLY A 94 -4.38 8.06 -5.55
N MET A 95 -4.25 8.09 -6.89
CA MET A 95 -3.91 6.90 -7.69
C MET A 95 -2.50 6.34 -7.46
N GLY A 96 -1.62 7.07 -6.76
CA GLY A 96 -0.31 6.56 -6.35
C GLY A 96 -0.40 5.33 -5.44
N ILE A 97 -1.57 5.04 -4.87
CA ILE A 97 -1.82 3.82 -4.10
C ILE A 97 -1.73 2.56 -4.95
N ALA A 98 -2.01 2.62 -6.26
CA ALA A 98 -2.13 1.43 -7.10
C ALA A 98 -0.93 0.47 -6.98
N PRO A 99 0.31 0.89 -7.26
CA PRO A 99 1.48 0.01 -7.12
C PRO A 99 1.92 -0.24 -5.67
N LEU A 100 1.66 0.70 -4.76
CA LEU A 100 2.10 0.61 -3.35
C LEU A 100 1.25 -0.39 -2.55
N TYR A 101 -0.03 -0.50 -2.89
CA TYR A 101 -0.92 -1.47 -2.29
C TYR A 101 -0.48 -2.92 -2.58
N PHE A 102 0.05 -3.18 -3.79
CA PHE A 102 0.66 -4.48 -4.09
C PHE A 102 1.81 -4.78 -3.13
N LEU A 103 2.74 -3.83 -2.95
CA LEU A 103 3.86 -3.99 -2.03
C LEU A 103 3.38 -4.20 -0.58
N TRP A 104 2.36 -3.44 -0.17
CA TRP A 104 1.75 -3.55 1.16
C TRP A 104 1.09 -4.92 1.38
N ARG A 105 0.51 -5.56 0.36
CA ARG A 105 -0.02 -6.93 0.46
C ARG A 105 1.09 -7.95 0.67
N GLU A 106 2.16 -7.86 -0.12
CA GLU A 106 3.24 -8.84 -0.12
C GLU A 106 4.13 -8.80 1.13
N GLN A 107 4.21 -7.64 1.82
CA GLN A 107 5.04 -7.56 3.02
C GLN A 107 4.52 -6.59 4.08
N PRO A 108 4.91 -6.78 5.36
CA PRO A 108 4.55 -5.85 6.43
C PRO A 108 5.11 -4.45 6.20
N ALA A 109 4.21 -3.47 6.15
CA ALA A 109 4.52 -2.05 6.03
C ALA A 109 3.44 -1.20 6.72
N ASN A 110 3.85 0.01 7.13
CA ASN A 110 2.95 1.08 7.50
C ASN A 110 2.55 1.82 6.22
N LEU A 111 1.26 1.87 5.92
CA LEU A 111 0.72 2.54 4.75
C LEU A 111 0.04 3.84 5.20
N ILE A 112 0.44 4.96 4.59
CA ILE A 112 -0.15 6.27 4.79
C ILE A 112 -0.78 6.70 3.49
N MET A 113 -2.06 7.04 3.52
CA MET A 113 -2.85 7.38 2.35
C MET A 113 -3.46 8.76 2.50
N GLY A 114 -3.19 9.61 1.51
CA GLY A 114 -3.77 10.94 1.39
C GLY A 114 -4.74 11.04 0.21
N ALA A 115 -5.85 11.72 0.44
CA ALA A 115 -6.77 12.14 -0.61
C ALA A 115 -7.37 13.52 -0.33
N LYS A 116 -7.99 14.12 -1.34
CA LYS A 116 -8.69 15.41 -1.20
C LYS A 116 -9.87 15.32 -0.23
N SER A 117 -10.63 14.24 -0.31
CA SER A 117 -11.80 13.94 0.53
C SER A 117 -11.93 12.43 0.72
N LYS A 118 -12.86 12.00 1.57
CA LYS A 118 -13.22 10.59 1.80
C LYS A 118 -13.44 9.79 0.52
N ASP A 119 -14.10 10.40 -0.47
CA ASP A 119 -14.40 9.77 -1.76
C ASP A 119 -13.15 9.47 -2.60
N GLY A 120 -12.03 10.12 -2.30
CA GLY A 120 -10.75 9.88 -2.95
C GLY A 120 -9.91 8.76 -2.33
N ILE A 121 -10.38 8.12 -1.26
CA ILE A 121 -9.69 7.01 -0.61
C ILE A 121 -9.92 5.71 -1.40
N LEU A 122 -8.83 5.05 -1.80
CA LEU A 122 -8.86 3.90 -2.69
C LEU A 122 -7.92 2.77 -2.27
N PRO A 123 -8.29 1.49 -2.43
CA PRO A 123 -9.67 1.00 -2.61
C PRO A 123 -10.52 1.32 -1.36
N SER A 124 -11.67 1.97 -1.57
CA SER A 124 -12.53 2.45 -0.49
C SER A 124 -13.02 1.32 0.42
N THR A 125 -13.47 0.21 -0.18
CA THR A 125 -14.06 -0.94 0.52
C THR A 125 -13.12 -1.65 1.48
N GLU A 126 -11.81 -1.51 1.29
CA GLU A 126 -10.82 -2.24 2.07
C GLU A 126 -10.33 -1.45 3.29
N PHE A 127 -10.52 -0.15 3.27
CA PHE A 127 -10.09 0.77 4.33
C PHE A 127 -11.28 1.42 5.06
N GLU A 128 -12.50 1.03 4.74
CA GLU A 128 -13.68 1.36 5.54
C GLU A 128 -13.50 0.86 6.98
N GLY A 129 -13.48 1.78 7.94
CA GLY A 129 -13.38 1.47 9.37
C GLY A 129 -11.96 1.40 9.96
N THR A 130 -10.88 1.62 9.18
CA THR A 130 -9.50 1.76 9.73
C THR A 130 -9.30 3.05 10.56
N GLU A 131 -10.32 3.89 10.62
CA GLU A 131 -10.44 5.17 11.35
C GLU A 131 -10.17 5.07 12.88
N LYS A 132 -10.14 3.86 13.47
CA LYS A 132 -10.28 3.67 14.94
C LYS A 132 -9.06 3.21 15.72
N ARG A 133 -7.84 3.24 15.19
CA ARG A 133 -6.65 3.09 16.05
C ARG A 133 -6.18 4.44 16.54
N LYS A 134 -6.89 5.00 17.53
CA LYS A 134 -6.30 5.98 18.44
C LYS A 134 -5.04 5.35 19.00
N GLY A 135 -3.88 5.93 18.70
CA GLY A 135 -2.65 5.60 19.40
C GLY A 135 -2.94 5.74 20.89
N LYS A 136 -2.97 4.62 21.62
CA LYS A 136 -2.90 4.68 23.08
C LYS A 136 -1.54 5.28 23.40
N ARG A 137 -1.50 6.59 23.65
CA ARG A 137 -0.46 7.19 24.47
C ARG A 137 -0.60 6.53 25.85
N GLU A 138 0.30 5.60 26.15
CA GLU A 138 0.54 5.21 27.54
C GLU A 138 1.32 6.35 28.21
N GLU A 139 0.59 7.40 28.60
CA GLU A 139 1.04 8.32 29.64
C GLU A 139 0.43 7.85 30.96
N GLY A 140 1.29 7.45 31.89
CA GLY A 140 0.84 6.96 33.20
C GLY A 140 1.99 6.51 34.10
N ARG A 141 2.90 7.44 34.41
CA ARG A 141 3.89 7.33 35.48
C ARG A 141 3.28 6.80 36.79
N GLY A 142 3.97 5.81 37.36
CA GLY A 142 4.36 5.85 38.77
C GLY A 142 3.57 5.01 39.76
N ARG A 143 4.19 3.93 40.25
CA ARG A 143 4.56 3.83 41.68
C ARG A 143 5.73 2.87 41.85
N ARG A 144 6.78 3.39 42.50
CA ARG A 144 7.91 2.67 43.07
C ARG A 144 7.41 1.64 44.10
N GLU A 145 8.13 0.53 44.22
CA GLU A 145 8.88 0.11 45.42
C GLU A 145 9.28 -1.36 45.23
N GLU A 146 10.57 -1.59 44.96
CA GLU A 146 11.52 -2.20 45.91
C GLU A 146 11.27 -3.70 46.17
N ARG A 147 12.15 -4.53 45.61
CA ARG A 147 12.97 -5.47 46.40
C ARG A 147 14.21 -5.91 45.62
N ARG A 148 15.36 -5.58 46.21
CA ARG A 148 16.67 -6.21 45.99
C ARG A 148 16.51 -7.73 46.23
N GLU A 149 17.20 -8.62 45.53
CA GLU A 149 18.61 -9.02 45.72
C GLU A 149 19.08 -9.85 44.50
N LYS A 150 20.17 -9.45 43.84
CA LYS A 150 21.49 -10.12 43.80
C LYS A 150 21.49 -11.61 43.39
N GLY A 151 22.06 -11.86 42.21
CA GLY A 151 22.62 -13.14 41.78
C GLY A 151 23.46 -12.93 40.52
N GLU A 152 24.78 -12.91 40.66
CA GLU A 152 25.76 -12.77 39.57
C GLU A 152 25.85 -14.04 38.70
N GLY A 153 26.16 -13.84 37.41
CA GLY A 153 27.01 -14.77 36.65
C GLY A 153 26.30 -15.74 35.71
N GLY A 154 26.25 -15.41 34.41
CA GLY A 154 25.95 -16.39 33.35
C GLY A 154 25.64 -15.78 32.00
N LYS A 155 26.67 -15.55 31.18
CA LYS A 155 26.54 -15.19 29.75
C LYS A 155 25.72 -16.26 29.02
N GLY A 156 24.58 -15.86 28.48
CA GLY A 156 23.82 -16.65 27.51
C GLY A 156 23.06 -15.69 26.61
N ARG A 157 23.54 -15.53 25.38
CA ARG A 157 22.96 -14.75 24.27
C ARG A 157 21.53 -15.25 23.94
N GLY A 158 20.57 -14.92 24.80
CA GLY A 158 19.15 -15.26 24.66
C GLY A 158 18.23 -14.02 24.64
N GLU A 159 18.80 -12.82 24.72
CA GLU A 159 18.10 -11.57 24.38
C GLU A 159 18.42 -11.22 22.94
N LEU A 160 17.47 -11.44 22.02
CA LEU A 160 16.94 -10.41 21.11
C LEU A 160 16.00 -10.98 20.04
N GLU A 161 15.50 -12.20 20.13
CA GLU A 161 14.35 -12.61 19.31
C GLU A 161 13.03 -12.25 20.02
N LYS A 162 12.91 -10.98 20.40
CA LYS A 162 11.58 -10.39 20.53
C LYS A 162 10.98 -10.48 19.14
N ARG A 163 10.09 -11.45 18.95
CA ARG A 163 9.08 -11.52 17.90
C ARG A 163 8.49 -10.12 17.70
N THR A 164 9.13 -9.30 16.86
CA THR A 164 8.52 -8.14 16.25
C THR A 164 7.49 -8.73 15.32
N ARG A 165 6.28 -8.89 15.84
CA ARG A 165 5.10 -9.11 15.04
C ARG A 165 5.06 -7.91 14.11
N LYS A 166 5.61 -8.02 12.91
CA LYS A 166 5.69 -6.90 11.96
C LYS A 166 4.24 -6.51 11.65
N THR A 167 3.76 -5.46 12.30
CA THR A 167 2.38 -5.02 12.21
C THR A 167 2.20 -4.24 10.91
N LYS A 168 1.18 -4.60 10.12
CA LYS A 168 0.67 -3.70 9.08
C LYS A 168 -0.21 -2.66 9.77
N THR A 169 0.11 -1.39 9.58
CA THR A 169 -0.70 -0.26 10.05
C THR A 169 -1.13 0.54 8.83
N VAL A 170 -2.36 1.05 8.86
CA VAL A 170 -2.88 1.93 7.80
C VAL A 170 -3.30 3.25 8.46
N PHE A 171 -2.79 4.35 7.92
CA PHE A 171 -3.14 5.71 8.29
C PHE A 171 -3.83 6.35 7.10
N VAL A 172 -5.00 6.94 7.33
CA VAL A 172 -5.80 7.58 6.28
C VAL A 172 -5.99 9.04 6.67
N VAL A 173 -5.61 9.94 5.77
CA VAL A 173 -5.72 11.39 5.95
C VAL A 173 -6.40 12.03 4.75
N THR A 174 -7.18 13.08 5.01
CA THR A 174 -7.87 13.84 3.97
C THR A 174 -7.61 15.33 4.14
N GLU A 175 -7.41 16.02 3.01
CA GLU A 175 -7.18 17.47 3.02
C GLU A 175 -8.36 18.25 3.64
N ASP A 176 -9.59 17.80 3.38
CA ASP A 176 -10.81 18.39 3.95
C ASP A 176 -11.12 17.94 5.38
N GLY A 177 -10.35 17.00 5.94
CA GLY A 177 -10.57 16.44 7.27
C GLY A 177 -11.79 15.51 7.38
N SER A 178 -12.35 15.05 6.27
CA SER A 178 -13.48 14.10 6.26
C SER A 178 -13.14 12.72 6.81
N VAL A 179 -11.86 12.33 6.78
CA VAL A 179 -11.29 11.11 7.38
C VAL A 179 -9.92 11.42 8.00
N GLY A 180 -9.69 10.89 9.20
CA GLY A 180 -8.48 11.12 9.99
C GLY A 180 -8.55 12.41 10.83
N GLU A 181 -7.43 12.78 11.45
CA GLU A 181 -7.26 14.13 11.98
C GLU A 181 -7.03 15.08 10.79
N LYS A 182 -7.63 16.28 10.86
CA LYS A 182 -7.47 17.31 9.84
C LYS A 182 -5.99 17.66 9.72
N GLY A 183 -5.37 17.30 8.60
CA GLY A 183 -3.94 17.52 8.51
C GLY A 183 -3.27 16.80 7.36
N LEU A 184 -2.21 17.40 6.86
CA LEU A 184 -1.31 16.83 5.87
C LEU A 184 -0.74 15.49 6.38
N VAL A 185 -0.17 14.66 5.49
CA VAL A 185 0.54 13.41 5.89
C VAL A 185 1.58 13.67 6.99
N THR A 186 2.19 14.85 6.99
CA THR A 186 3.15 15.30 7.99
C THR A 186 2.58 15.40 9.40
N ASP A 187 1.27 15.63 9.56
CA ASP A 187 0.66 15.80 10.88
C ASP A 187 0.54 14.49 11.65
N TYR A 188 0.71 13.35 10.98
CA TYR A 188 0.75 12.01 11.57
C TYR A 188 2.15 11.50 11.88
N LEU A 189 3.18 12.10 11.29
CA LEU A 189 4.55 11.66 11.45
C LEU A 189 5.23 12.60 12.47
N PRO A 190 5.57 12.14 13.69
CA PRO A 190 6.39 12.94 14.60
C PRO A 190 7.71 13.29 13.90
N ASP A 191 8.22 14.51 14.11
CA ASP A 191 9.37 15.12 13.40
C ASP A 191 10.36 14.06 12.90
N VAL A 192 10.22 13.72 11.61
CA VAL A 192 11.10 12.75 10.93
C VAL A 192 12.46 13.39 10.63
N SER A 193 12.70 14.61 11.11
CA SER A 193 13.85 15.47 10.84
C SER A 193 14.98 15.39 11.87
N ASP A 194 14.80 14.68 12.99
CA ASP A 194 15.87 14.54 14.01
C ASP A 194 16.77 13.31 13.75
N GLY A 195 17.27 13.18 12.51
CA GLY A 195 18.18 12.13 12.07
C GLY A 195 19.46 12.66 11.46
#